data_AF-A0AAE5FZV0-F1
#
_entry.id   AF-A0AAE5FZV0-F1
#
_cell.length_a   1.000
_cell.length_b   1.000
_cell.length_c   1.000
_cell.angle_alpha   90.00
_cell.angle_beta   90.00
_cell.angle_gamma   90.00
#
_symmetry.space_group_name_H-M   'P 1'
#
loop_
_entity.id
_entity.type
_entity.pdbx_description
1 polymer ?
#
loop_
_entity_poly.entity_id
_entity_poly.type
_entity_poly.pdbx_seq_one_letter_code
_entity_poly.pdbx_strand_id
1 'polypeptide(L)'
;SVGWALGSYFSIFPRQYAVQIADAVRDLGVFENILFFLMFATSMMYFFLTVGGNSKPFRTAAQWGRWILMIGFGASFGNTVSGRISLFLGRLSFLLTEWLGVAL
;
A
#
# COMPACT_ATOMS: atom_id res chain seq x y z
N SER A 1 -24.76 -2.01 10.32
CA SER A 1 -24.70 -2.63 8.97
C SER A 1 -23.30 -2.59 8.33
N VAL A 2 -22.46 -1.60 8.62
CA VAL A 2 -21.11 -1.47 8.03
C VAL A 2 -20.17 -2.64 8.39
N GLY A 3 -20.26 -3.17 9.61
CA GLY A 3 -19.41 -4.27 10.07
C GLY A 3 -19.64 -5.61 9.34
N TRP A 4 -20.86 -5.88 8.87
CA TRP A 4 -21.17 -7.09 8.09
C TRP A 4 -20.58 -7.04 6.68
N ALA A 5 -20.55 -5.85 6.06
CA ALA A 5 -19.95 -5.65 4.73
C ALA A 5 -18.42 -5.75 4.79
N LEU A 6 -17.78 -5.09 5.76
CA LEU A 6 -16.33 -5.26 5.96
C LEU A 6 -15.99 -6.71 6.29
N GLY A 7 -16.75 -7.33 7.21
CA GLY A 7 -16.61 -8.74 7.57
C GLY A 7 -16.79 -9.70 6.39
N SER A 8 -17.71 -9.43 5.45
CA SER A 8 -17.87 -10.23 4.24
C SER A 8 -16.72 -10.05 3.25
N TYR A 9 -16.15 -8.86 3.10
CA TYR A 9 -14.93 -8.69 2.27
C TYR A 9 -13.71 -9.41 2.88
N PHE A 10 -13.56 -9.39 4.21
CA PHE A 10 -12.50 -10.14 4.91
C PHE A 10 -12.71 -11.66 4.86
N SER A 11 -13.96 -12.14 4.86
CA SER A 11 -14.27 -13.58 4.86
C SER A 11 -14.31 -14.21 3.46
N ILE A 12 -14.62 -13.44 2.42
CA ILE A 12 -14.61 -13.91 1.01
C ILE A 12 -13.17 -13.92 0.46
N PHE A 13 -12.29 -13.00 0.91
CA PHE A 13 -10.89 -12.94 0.47
C PHE A 13 -9.85 -12.90 1.61
N PRO A 14 -9.89 -13.82 2.59
CA PRO A 14 -8.97 -13.81 3.73
C PRO A 14 -7.51 -14.00 3.31
N ARG A 15 -7.28 -14.66 2.17
CA ARG A 15 -5.94 -14.84 1.60
C ARG A 15 -5.22 -13.51 1.39
N GLN A 16 -5.90 -12.46 0.91
CA GLN A 16 -5.22 -11.23 0.48
C GLN A 16 -4.57 -10.48 1.64
N TYR A 17 -5.21 -10.49 2.80
CA TYR A 17 -4.71 -9.86 4.02
C TYR A 17 -3.77 -10.79 4.78
N ALA A 18 -4.09 -12.09 4.83
CA ALA A 18 -3.25 -13.07 5.51
C ALA A 18 -1.90 -13.26 4.82
N VAL A 19 -1.84 -13.24 3.48
CA VAL A 19 -0.55 -13.34 2.76
C VAL A 19 0.32 -12.11 2.96
N GLN A 20 -0.23 -10.91 3.10
CA GLN A 20 0.59 -9.71 3.36
C GLN A 20 1.27 -9.75 4.74
N ILE A 21 0.53 -10.21 5.75
CA ILE A 21 1.07 -10.37 7.11
C ILE A 21 2.05 -11.55 7.14
N ALA A 22 1.70 -12.67 6.49
CA ALA A 22 2.57 -13.84 6.42
C ALA A 22 3.86 -13.57 5.64
N ASP A 23 3.80 -12.88 4.51
CA ASP A 23 4.97 -12.50 3.70
C ASP A 23 5.86 -11.48 4.42
N ALA A 24 5.32 -10.69 5.36
CA ALA A 24 6.12 -9.81 6.21
C ALA A 24 6.93 -10.56 7.28
N VAL A 25 6.47 -11.74 7.71
CA VAL A 25 7.14 -12.59 8.72
C VAL A 25 7.97 -13.70 8.05
N ARG A 26 7.74 -13.96 6.76
CA ARG A 26 8.43 -14.98 5.99
C ARG A 26 9.91 -14.63 5.82
N ASP A 27 10.76 -15.64 5.96
CA ASP A 27 12.19 -15.49 5.67
C ASP A 27 12.38 -15.08 4.21
N LEU A 28 13.02 -13.93 4.01
CA LEU A 28 13.22 -13.32 2.71
C LEU A 28 14.34 -14.07 1.99
N GLY A 29 14.13 -14.44 0.73
CA GLY A 29 15.19 -14.99 -0.10
C GLY A 29 16.34 -13.99 -0.29
N VAL A 30 17.47 -14.47 -0.82
CA VAL A 30 18.67 -13.65 -1.02
C VAL A 30 18.38 -12.44 -1.91
N PHE A 31 17.51 -12.60 -2.91
CA PHE A 31 17.14 -11.54 -3.85
C PHE A 31 16.28 -10.44 -3.19
N GLU A 32 15.26 -10.84 -2.43
CA GLU A 32 14.35 -9.95 -1.74
C GLU A 32 15.07 -9.13 -0.67
N ASN A 33 15.99 -9.77 0.07
CA ASN A 33 16.85 -9.11 1.05
C ASN A 33 17.74 -8.03 0.42
N ILE A 34 18.37 -8.32 -0.72
CA ILE A 34 19.21 -7.33 -1.44
C ILE A 34 18.34 -6.16 -1.94
N LEU A 35 17.17 -6.45 -2.49
CA LEU A 35 16.28 -5.42 -3.02
C LEU A 35 15.73 -4.52 -1.89
N PHE A 36 15.32 -5.11 -0.77
CA PHE A 36 14.89 -4.38 0.42
C PHE A 36 16.00 -3.50 0.96
N PHE A 37 17.22 -4.05 1.08
CA PHE A 37 18.38 -3.30 1.53
C PHE A 37 18.71 -2.12 0.61
N LEU A 38 18.62 -2.30 -0.71
CA LEU A 38 18.88 -1.24 -1.69
C LEU A 38 17.83 -0.11 -1.63
N MET A 39 16.55 -0.47 -1.50
CA MET A 39 15.46 0.49 -1.30
C MET A 39 15.62 1.27 0.01
N PHE A 40 15.96 0.57 1.09
CA PHE A 40 16.20 1.19 2.40
C PHE A 40 17.42 2.14 2.37
N ALA A 41 18.55 1.67 1.83
CA ALA A 41 19.77 2.45 1.73
C ALA A 41 19.57 3.72 0.87
N THR A 42 18.86 3.60 -0.26
CA THR A 42 18.51 4.74 -1.13
C THR A 42 17.58 5.74 -0.44
N SER A 43 16.60 5.26 0.33
CA SER A 43 15.68 6.10 1.11
C SER A 43 16.42 6.87 2.22
N MET A 44 17.33 6.21 2.94
CA MET A 44 18.18 6.86 3.94
C MET A 44 19.14 7.87 3.30
N MET A 45 19.76 7.53 2.17
CA MET A 45 20.57 8.47 1.40
C MET A 45 19.76 9.71 1.00
N TYR A 46 18.50 9.56 0.58
CA TYR A 46 17.64 10.72 0.30
C TYR A 46 17.45 11.62 1.53
N PHE A 47 17.13 11.08 2.70
CA PHE A 47 16.92 11.88 3.92
C PHE A 47 18.20 12.57 4.40
N PHE A 48 19.31 11.86 4.46
CA PHE A 48 20.57 12.39 5.00
C PHE A 48 21.30 13.34 4.03
N LEU A 49 21.16 13.16 2.70
CA LEU A 49 21.92 13.93 1.71
C LEU A 49 21.11 15.08 1.08
N THR A 50 19.78 15.08 1.20
CA THR A 50 18.94 16.22 0.78
C THR A 50 19.08 17.43 1.73
N VAL A 51 19.64 17.23 2.92
CA VAL A 51 19.86 18.30 3.91
C VAL A 51 21.09 19.17 3.59
N GLY A 52 21.97 18.85 2.61
CA GLY A 52 23.14 19.72 2.37
C GLY A 52 24.04 19.58 1.13
N GLY A 53 23.79 18.72 0.13
CA GLY A 53 24.81 18.45 -0.92
C GLY A 53 24.55 19.00 -2.34
N ASN A 54 25.25 20.06 -2.75
CA ASN A 54 25.28 20.62 -4.12
C ASN A 54 26.15 19.80 -5.12
N SER A 55 25.89 18.49 -5.28
CA SER A 55 26.67 17.63 -6.21
C SER A 55 25.79 16.83 -7.19
N LYS A 56 26.15 16.85 -8.49
CA LYS A 56 25.34 16.28 -9.61
C LYS A 56 24.99 14.78 -9.48
N PRO A 57 25.90 13.84 -9.13
CA PRO A 57 25.54 12.42 -9.01
C PRO A 57 24.63 12.15 -7.79
N PHE A 58 24.82 12.92 -6.72
CA PHE A 58 23.99 12.85 -5.51
C PHE A 58 22.55 13.28 -5.76
N ARG A 59 22.34 14.24 -6.67
CA ARG A 59 20.98 14.67 -7.06
C ARG A 59 20.18 13.54 -7.71
N THR A 60 20.82 12.70 -8.52
CA THR A 60 20.17 11.58 -9.21
C THR A 60 19.77 10.49 -8.21
N ALA A 61 20.65 10.08 -7.30
CA ALA A 61 20.31 9.13 -6.24
C ALA A 61 19.17 9.65 -5.33
N ALA A 62 19.21 10.95 -5.00
CA ALA A 62 18.15 11.60 -4.24
C ALA A 62 16.81 11.73 -5.01
N GLN A 63 16.81 11.71 -6.34
CA GLN A 63 15.57 11.64 -7.12
C GLN A 63 14.97 10.23 -7.07
N TRP A 64 15.78 9.18 -7.20
CA TRP A 64 15.32 7.80 -7.06
C TRP A 64 14.74 7.51 -5.68
N GLY A 65 15.38 7.99 -4.60
CA GLY A 65 14.83 7.86 -3.24
C GLY A 65 13.48 8.56 -3.05
N ARG A 66 13.24 9.71 -3.69
CA ARG A 66 11.92 10.37 -3.68
C ARG A 66 10.84 9.53 -4.34
N TRP A 67 11.14 8.94 -5.48
CA TRP A 67 10.19 8.06 -6.19
C TRP A 67 9.82 6.84 -5.34
N ILE A 68 10.81 6.19 -4.73
CA ILE A 68 10.58 5.04 -3.84
C ILE A 68 9.72 5.45 -2.64
N LEU A 69 9.99 6.61 -2.03
CA LEU A 69 9.20 7.15 -0.93
C LEU A 69 7.76 7.49 -1.35
N MET A 70 7.55 8.10 -2.52
CA MET A 70 6.20 8.40 -3.02
C MET A 70 5.39 7.12 -3.25
N ILE A 71 6.03 6.05 -3.74
CA ILE A 71 5.37 4.75 -3.93
C ILE A 71 5.02 4.12 -2.59
N GLY A 72 5.96 4.09 -1.63
CA GLY A 72 5.74 3.51 -0.30
C GLY A 72 4.68 4.26 0.51
N PHE A 73 4.71 5.59 0.48
CA PHE A 73 3.66 6.41 1.09
C PHE A 73 2.32 6.25 0.37
N GLY A 74 2.31 6.21 -0.97
CA GLY A 74 1.09 5.99 -1.76
C GLY A 74 0.38 4.68 -1.43
N ALA A 75 1.13 3.59 -1.27
CA ALA A 75 0.59 2.29 -0.85
C ALA A 75 -0.04 2.35 0.55
N SER A 76 0.62 3.02 1.49
CA SER A 76 0.16 3.17 2.88
C SER A 76 -1.10 4.04 2.99
N PHE A 77 -1.14 5.16 2.26
CA PHE A 77 -2.32 6.02 2.18
C PHE A 77 -3.50 5.31 1.48
N GLY A 78 -3.24 4.55 0.41
CA GLY A 78 -4.26 3.77 -0.31
C GLY A 78 -4.95 2.72 0.57
N ASN A 79 -4.19 2.02 1.41
CA ASN A 79 -4.73 1.04 2.34
C ASN A 79 -5.69 1.68 3.37
N THR A 80 -5.38 2.91 3.82
CA THR A 80 -6.24 3.64 4.77
C THR A 80 -7.51 4.18 4.11
N VAL A 81 -7.41 4.65 2.87
CA VAL A 81 -8.56 5.16 2.10
C VAL A 81 -9.54 4.04 1.74
N SER A 82 -9.06 2.81 1.53
CA SER A 82 -9.90 1.62 1.27
C SER A 82 -11.02 1.46 2.31
N GLY A 83 -10.75 1.71 3.59
CA GLY A 83 -11.75 1.65 4.66
C GLY A 83 -12.89 2.68 4.51
N ARG A 84 -12.59 3.88 4.01
CA ARG A 84 -13.61 4.91 3.75
C ARG A 84 -14.42 4.61 2.48
N ILE A 85 -13.78 4.03 1.47
CA ILE A 85 -14.44 3.63 0.22
C ILE A 85 -15.38 2.43 0.46
N SER A 86 -15.02 1.49 1.35
CA SER A 86 -15.86 0.34 1.70
C SER A 86 -17.24 0.76 2.23
N LEU A 87 -17.31 1.83 3.03
CA LEU A 87 -18.56 2.43 3.49
C LEU A 87 -19.43 2.97 2.35
N PHE A 88 -18.82 3.65 1.39
CA PHE A 88 -19.51 4.19 0.22
C PHE A 88 -20.01 3.06 -0.69
N LEU A 89 -19.20 2.04 -0.93
CA LEU A 89 -19.60 0.83 -1.65
C LEU A 89 -20.80 0.16 -0.99
N GLY A 90 -20.81 0.06 0.35
CA GLY A 90 -21.97 -0.47 1.07
C GLY A 90 -23.28 0.29 0.84
N ARG A 91 -23.22 1.62 0.59
CA ARG A 91 -24.41 2.43 0.24
C ARG A 91 -24.79 2.32 -1.22
N LEU A 92 -23.82 2.21 -2.13
CA LEU A 92 -24.09 1.98 -3.54
C LEU A 92 -24.68 0.59 -3.81
N SER A 93 -24.17 -0.45 -3.15
CA SER A 93 -24.72 -1.80 -3.26
C SER A 93 -26.18 -1.86 -2.82
N PHE A 94 -26.54 -1.13 -1.75
CA PHE A 94 -27.94 -1.01 -1.33
C PHE A 94 -28.82 -0.35 -2.40
N LEU A 95 -28.37 0.76 -3.00
CA LEU A 95 -29.12 1.46 -4.04
C LEU A 95 -29.27 0.61 -5.32
N LEU A 96 -28.27 -0.19 -5.68
CA LEU A 96 -28.29 -0.96 -6.92
C LEU A 96 -29.02 -2.31 -6.77
N THR A 97 -28.82 -3.00 -5.66
CA THR A 97 -29.39 -4.33 -5.43
C THR A 97 -30.80 -4.25 -4.82
N GLU A 98 -30.97 -3.51 -3.72
CA GLU A 98 -32.25 -3.49 -2.98
C GLU A 98 -33.25 -2.51 -3.59
N TRP A 99 -32.79 -1.37 -4.11
CA TRP A 99 -33.69 -0.35 -4.66
C TRP A 99 -33.94 -0.50 -6.16
N LEU A 100 -32.89 -0.75 -6.96
CA LEU A 100 -33.03 -0.87 -8.42
C LEU A 100 -33.29 -2.31 -8.89
N GLY A 101 -32.98 -3.33 -8.07
CA GLY A 101 -33.19 -4.74 -8.43
C GLY A 101 -32.33 -5.23 -9.61
N VAL A 102 -31.28 -4.50 -9.98
CA VAL A 102 -30.40 -4.83 -11.11
C VAL A 102 -29.16 -5.54 -10.56
N ALA A 103 -29.33 -6.79 -10.13
CA ALA A 103 -28.24 -7.73 -9.93
C ALA A 103 -28.75 -9.16 -10.20
N LEU A 104 -28.02 -9.88 -11.07
CA LEU A 104 -28.13 -11.32 -11.36
C LEU A 104 -27.70 -12.16 -10.15
#